data_AF-A0A3N5X022-F1
#
_entry.id   AF-A0A3N5X022-F1
#
_cell.length_a   1.000
_cell.length_b   1.000
_cell.length_c   1.000
_cell.angle_alpha   90.00
_cell.angle_beta   90.00
_cell.angle_gamma   90.00
#
_symmetry.space_group_name_H-M   'P 1'
#
loop_
_entity.id
_entity.type
_entity.pdbx_description
1 polymer ?
#
loop_
_entity_poly.entity_id
_entity_poly.type
_entity_poly.pdbx_seq_one_letter_code
_entity_poly.pdbx_strand_id
1 'polypeptide(L)' 'MQYMLDTNICIYLIKKRPAQVIERMKRMGPRDVGISAITVSELQYGAAKSDYPEKNREALGKFLTAFELVP' A
#
# COMPACT_ATOMS: atom_id res chain seq x y z
N MET A 1 10.48 8.31 -9.70
CA MET A 1 10.25 7.84 -8.33
C MET A 1 11.13 8.62 -7.35
N GLN A 2 10.52 9.34 -6.41
CA GLN A 2 11.21 10.08 -5.34
C GLN A 2 11.05 9.42 -3.97
N TYR A 3 10.00 8.62 -3.78
CA TYR A 3 9.64 7.98 -2.52
C TYR A 3 9.31 6.50 -2.72
N MET A 4 9.70 5.67 -1.76
CA MET A 4 9.33 4.27 -1.66
C MET A 4 8.49 4.06 -0.40
N LEU A 5 7.34 3.38 -0.53
CA LEU A 5 6.45 3.16 0.61
C LEU A 5 6.91 1.97 1.45
N ASP A 6 6.95 2.20 2.76
CA ASP A 6 7.07 1.14 3.75
C ASP A 6 5.73 0.41 3.94
N THR A 7 5.79 -0.84 4.39
CA THR A 7 4.65 -1.71 4.68
C THR A 7 3.64 -1.05 5.62
N ASN A 8 4.11 -0.35 6.66
CA ASN A 8 3.23 0.36 7.60
C ASN A 8 2.43 1.48 6.92
N ILE A 9 3.06 2.24 6.02
CA ILE A 9 2.41 3.31 5.28
C ILE A 9 1.37 2.74 4.30
N CYS A 10 1.69 1.64 3.62
CA CYS A 10 0.72 0.92 2.79
C CYS A 10 -0.50 0.48 3.60
N ILE A 11 -0.30 -0.10 4.79
CA ILE A 11 -1.40 -0.50 5.69
C ILE A 11 -2.24 0.71 6.11
N TYR A 12 -1.62 1.84 6.43
CA TYR A 12 -2.33 3.08 6.80
C TYR A 12 -3.16 3.64 5.65
N LEU A 13 -2.64 3.59 4.42
CA LEU A 13 -3.38 4.00 3.22
C LEU A 13 -4.58 3.09 2.96
N ILE A 14 -4.39 1.76 3.02
CA ILE A 14 -5.46 0.77 2.86
C ILE A 14 -6.56 0.99 3.92
N LYS A 15 -6.17 1.22 5.18
CA LYS A 15 -7.10 1.48 6.29
C LYS A 15 -7.64 2.92 6.32
N LYS A 16 -7.20 3.78 5.38
CA LYS A 16 -7.54 5.21 5.31
C LYS A 16 -7.33 5.95 6.64
N ARG A 17 -6.27 5.61 7.37
CA ARG A 17 -5.95 6.24 8.66
C ARG A 17 -4.46 6.16 8.99
N PRO A 18 -3.86 7.21 9.56
CA PRO A 18 -4.47 8.49 9.90
C PRO A 18 -4.68 9.40 8.66
N ALA A 19 -5.65 10.31 8.72
CA ALA A 19 -6.05 11.17 7.58
C ALA A 19 -4.87 11.97 6.99
N GLN A 20 -3.91 12.37 7.84
CA GLN A 20 -2.70 13.07 7.42
C GLN A 20 -1.88 12.32 6.36
N VAL A 21 -1.87 10.98 6.40
CA VAL A 21 -1.12 10.16 5.42
C VAL A 21 -1.80 10.24 4.05
N ILE A 22 -3.13 10.20 4.01
CA ILE A 22 -3.91 10.34 2.78
C ILE A 22 -3.71 11.73 2.18
N GLU A 23 -3.81 12.78 3.00
CA GLU A 23 -3.62 14.15 2.54
C GLU A 23 -2.21 14.40 2.01
N ARG A 24 -1.19 13.81 2.64
CA ARG A 24 0.18 13.85 2.10
C ARG A 24 0.28 13.10 0.77
N MET A 25 -0.36 11.95 0.67
CA MET A 25 -0.34 11.13 -0.55
C MET A 25 -1.03 11.82 -1.73
N LYS A 26 -2.14 12.53 -1.49
CA LYS A 26 -2.83 13.33 -2.52
C LYS A 26 -2.00 14.47 -3.09
N ARG A 27 -1.00 14.97 -2.34
CA ARG A 27 -0.09 16.03 -2.79
C ARG A 27 1.07 15.49 -3.63
N MET A 28 1.28 14.18 -3.65
CA MET A 28 2.34 13.52 -4.42
C MET A 28 1.80 13.02 -5.76
N GLY A 29 2.60 13.10 -6.82
CA GLY A 29 2.22 12.54 -8.11
C GLY A 29 2.27 11.01 -8.08
N PRO A 30 1.43 10.31 -8.86
CA PRO A 30 1.40 8.84 -8.90
C PRO A 30 2.72 8.21 -9.39
N ARG A 31 3.60 8.99 -10.05
CA ARG A 31 4.95 8.54 -10.49
C ARG A 31 6.07 8.87 -9.49
N ASP A 32 5.74 9.58 -8.42
CA ASP A 32 6.71 9.94 -7.39
C ASP A 32 6.84 8.85 -6.34
N VAL A 33 5.88 7.92 -6.28
CA VAL A 33 5.75 6.92 -5.22
C VAL A 33 5.71 5.52 -5.80
N GLY A 34 6.60 4.65 -5.32
CA GLY A 34 6.60 3.23 -5.67
C GLY A 34 6.56 2.31 -4.45
N ILE A 35 6.32 1.03 -4.72
CA ILE A 35 6.29 -0.04 -3.72
C ILE A 35 7.24 -1.15 -4.16
N SER A 36 8.13 -1.60 -3.26
CA SER A 36 9.03 -2.73 -3.53
C SER A 36 8.25 -4.06 -3.55
N ALA A 37 8.69 -5.00 -4.38
CA ALA A 37 8.20 -6.38 -4.38
C ALA A 37 8.31 -7.06 -3.00
N ILE A 38 9.30 -6.68 -2.17
CA ILE A 38 9.45 -7.16 -0.79
C ILE A 38 8.28 -6.69 0.06
N THR A 39 7.98 -5.38 0.05
CA THR A 39 6.82 -4.79 0.74
C THR A 39 5.51 -5.42 0.29
N VAL A 40 5.36 -5.70 -1.01
CA VAL A 40 4.17 -6.40 -1.53
C VAL A 40 4.05 -7.79 -0.94
N SER A 41 5.15 -8.54 -0.83
CA SER A 41 5.16 -9.88 -0.24
C SER A 41 4.77 -9.86 1.23
N GLU A 42 5.26 -8.89 2.00
CA GLU A 42 4.86 -8.69 3.41
C GLU A 42 3.36 -8.39 3.55
N LEU A 43 2.83 -7.52 2.68
CA LEU A 43 1.40 -7.17 2.66
C LEU A 43 0.52 -8.36 2.29
N GLN A 44 0.93 -9.18 1.32
CA GLN A 44 0.23 -10.39 0.93
C GLN A 44 0.19 -11.41 2.08
N TYR A 45 1.32 -11.61 2.74
CA TYR A 45 1.39 -12.48 3.92
C TYR A 45 0.49 -11.95 5.05
N GLY A 46 0.54 -10.65 5.33
CA GLY A 46 -0.32 -10.00 6.33
C GLY A 46 -1.81 -10.13 6.01
N ALA A 47 -2.19 -10.00 4.73
CA ALA A 47 -3.57 -10.22 4.27
C ALA A 47 -3.99 -11.68 4.49
N ALA A 48 -3.16 -12.65 4.09
CA ALA A 48 -3.44 -14.08 4.24
C ALA A 48 -3.59 -14.52 5.71
N LYS A 49 -2.80 -13.94 6.61
CA LYS A 49 -2.82 -14.26 8.06
C LYS A 49 -3.95 -13.57 8.84
N SER A 50 -4.61 -12.56 8.26
CA SER A 50 -5.60 -11.74 8.95
C SER A 50 -6.92 -12.46 9.26
N ASP A 51 -7.74 -11.89 10.13
CA ASP A 51 -9.09 -12.40 10.46
C ASP A 51 -10.04 -12.42 9.24
N TYR A 52 -9.74 -11.64 8.19
CA TYR A 52 -10.56 -11.54 6.97
C TYR A 52 -9.69 -11.59 5.70
N PRO A 53 -9.14 -12.77 5.34
CA PRO A 53 -8.16 -12.90 4.27
C PRO A 53 -8.65 -12.41 2.91
N GLU A 54 -9.83 -12.85 2.46
CA GLU A 54 -10.36 -12.48 1.13
C GLU A 54 -10.63 -10.97 1.01
N LYS A 55 -11.22 -10.37 2.04
CA LYS A 55 -11.49 -8.93 2.08
C LYS A 55 -10.20 -8.13 1.99
N ASN A 56 -9.17 -8.55 2.72
CA ASN A 56 -7.88 -7.87 2.72
C ASN A 56 -7.10 -8.10 1.42
N ARG A 57 -7.23 -9.27 0.80
CA ARG A 57 -6.65 -9.56 -0.51
C ARG A 57 -7.26 -8.68 -1.60
N GLU A 58 -8.57 -8.52 -1.60
CA GLU A 58 -9.26 -7.63 -2.54
C GLU A 58 -8.86 -6.17 -2.35
N ALA A 59 -8.81 -5.71 -1.10
CA ALA A 59 -8.36 -4.36 -0.76
C ALA A 59 -6.91 -4.10 -1.19
N LEU A 60 -6.02 -5.07 -0.96
CA LEU A 60 -4.62 -5.02 -1.41
C LEU A 60 -4.54 -4.98 -2.95
N GLY A 61 -5.31 -5.80 -3.65
CA GLY A 61 -5.35 -5.78 -5.12
C GLY A 61 -5.73 -4.41 -5.66
N LYS A 62 -6.81 -3.80 -5.15
CA LYS A 62 -7.24 -2.44 -5.51
C LYS A 62 -6.22 -1.37 -5.13
N PHE A 63 -5.47 -1.57 -4.06
CA PHE A 63 -4.43 -0.64 -3.63
C PHE A 63 -3.23 -0.67 -4.59
N LEU A 64 -2.76 -1.86 -4.96
CA LEU A 64 -1.59 -2.02 -5.82
C LEU A 64 -1.79 -1.48 -7.25
N THR A 65 -3.03 -1.38 -7.74
CA THR A 65 -3.28 -0.75 -9.06
C THR A 65 -2.95 0.74 -9.12
N ALA A 66 -2.82 1.39 -7.97
CA ALA A 66 -2.54 2.83 -7.89
C ALA A 66 -1.05 3.18 -7.83
N PHE A 67 -0.14 2.20 -7.73
CA PHE A 67 1.29 2.43 -7.52
C PHE A 67 2.15 1.68 -8.52
N GLU A 68 3.35 2.21 -8.77
CA GLU A 68 4.38 1.53 -9.54
C GLU A 68 5.08 0.48 -8.66
N LEU A 69 5.17 -0.75 -9.17
CA LEU A 69 5.81 -1.86 -8.47
C LEU A 69 7.25 -1.98 -8.95
N VAL A 70 8.18 -1.89 -8.00
CA VAL A 70 9.61 -1.92 -8.25
C VAL A 70 10.16 -3.28 -7.83
N PRO A 71 11.04 -3.91 -8.63
CA PRO A 71 11.69 -5.17 -8.27
C PRO A 71 12.41 -5.12 -6.92
#